data_AF-A0A372ZUH6-F1
#
_entry.id   AF-A0A372ZUH6-F1
#
_cell.length_a   1.000
_cell.length_b   1.000
_cell.length_c   1.000
_cell.angle_alpha   90.00
_cell.angle_beta   90.00
_cell.angle_gamma   90.00
#
_symmetry.space_group_name_H-M   'P 1'
#
loop_
_entity.id
_entity.type
_entity.pdbx_description
1 polymer ?
#
loop_
_entity_poly.entity_id
_entity_poly.type
_entity_poly.pdbx_seq_one_letter_code
_entity_poly.pdbx_strand_id
1 'polypeptide(L)'
;MPRAATIQERFEQFHGANPWVLAELERLTAECIDAKFATISLGMLFELVRYSYGRATLGSDGDFRLNNDFRSRYARLLIERHPEWAPRIEVRALRTD
;
A
#
# COMPACT_ATOMS: atom_id res chain seq x y z
N MET A 1 1.29 16.23 27.71
CA MET A 1 0.62 15.04 27.11
C MET A 1 1.19 14.83 25.72
N PRO A 2 1.87 13.73 25.40
CA PRO A 2 2.28 13.49 24.01
C PRO A 2 0.99 13.34 23.18
N ARG A 3 0.84 14.18 22.14
CA ARG A 3 -0.23 14.01 21.14
C ARG A 3 -0.09 12.60 20.58
N ALA A 4 -1.18 11.83 20.56
CA ALA A 4 -1.18 10.56 19.85
C ALA A 4 -0.68 10.83 18.42
N ALA A 5 0.39 10.14 18.01
CA ALA A 5 0.98 10.32 16.68
C ALA A 5 -0.12 10.19 15.63
N THR A 6 -0.20 11.17 14.73
CA THR A 6 -1.21 11.21 13.69
C THR A 6 -1.05 10.00 12.75
N ILE A 7 -2.11 9.64 12.02
CA ILE A 7 -2.05 8.57 11.01
C ILE A 7 -0.93 8.84 10.00
N GLN A 8 -0.63 10.12 9.71
CA GLN A 8 0.45 10.54 8.85
C GLN A 8 1.83 10.20 9.43
N GLU A 9 2.10 10.58 10.69
CA GLU A 9 3.39 10.27 11.33
C GLU A 9 3.62 8.76 11.47
N ARG A 10 2.56 7.99 11.78
CA ARG A 10 2.63 6.53 11.83
C ARG A 10 2.92 5.94 10.44
N PHE A 11 2.31 6.51 9.41
CA PHE A 11 2.59 6.14 8.03
C PHE A 11 4.04 6.44 7.65
N GLU A 12 4.56 7.62 7.98
CA GLU A 12 5.94 8.01 7.66
C GLU A 12 6.96 7.16 8.38
N GLN A 13 6.75 6.85 9.67
CA GLN A 13 7.61 5.92 10.41
C GLN A 13 7.57 4.53 9.79
N PHE A 14 6.37 4.02 9.47
CA PHE A 14 6.21 2.71 8.86
C PHE A 14 6.84 2.65 7.46
N HIS A 15 6.61 3.67 6.63
CA HIS A 15 7.14 3.80 5.28
C HIS A 15 8.66 3.96 5.29
N GLY A 16 9.19 4.77 6.22
CA GLY A 16 10.63 4.94 6.42
C GLY A 16 11.32 3.68 6.91
N ALA A 17 10.66 2.88 7.77
CA ALA A 17 11.16 1.57 8.19
C ALA A 17 11.00 0.49 7.10
N ASN A 18 10.05 0.65 6.18
CA ASN A 18 9.72 -0.32 5.15
C ASN A 18 9.59 0.33 3.75
N PRO A 19 10.66 0.92 3.21
CA PRO A 19 10.61 1.58 1.89
C PRO A 19 10.32 0.58 0.76
N TRP A 20 10.66 -0.69 0.98
CA TRP A 20 10.39 -1.80 0.06
C TRP A 20 8.90 -2.03 -0.18
N VAL A 21 8.01 -1.65 0.76
CA VAL A 21 6.55 -1.79 0.56
C VAL A 21 6.08 -0.94 -0.61
N LEU A 22 6.57 0.30 -0.72
CA LEU A 22 6.23 1.17 -1.85
C LEU A 22 6.75 0.58 -3.16
N ALA A 23 8.00 0.12 -3.17
CA ALA A 23 8.62 -0.47 -4.35
C ALA A 23 7.86 -1.70 -4.85
N GLU A 24 7.41 -2.57 -3.93
CA GLU A 24 6.62 -3.75 -4.30
C GLU A 24 5.22 -3.36 -4.80
N LEU A 25 4.57 -2.36 -4.21
CA LEU A 25 3.31 -1.83 -4.72
C LEU A 25 3.46 -1.24 -6.13
N GLU A 26 4.54 -0.49 -6.38
CA GLU A 26 4.87 0.02 -7.72
C GLU A 26 5.09 -1.13 -8.71
N ARG A 27 5.87 -2.14 -8.32
CA ARG A 27 6.15 -3.34 -9.14
C ARG A 27 4.85 -4.06 -9.52
N LEU A 28 4.01 -4.38 -8.53
CA LEU A 28 2.74 -5.06 -8.75
C LEU A 28 1.76 -4.22 -9.59
N THR A 29 1.73 -2.90 -9.38
CA THR A 29 0.89 -2.01 -10.19
C THR A 29 1.35 -2.03 -11.65
N ALA A 30 2.66 -1.92 -11.90
CA ALA A 30 3.22 -2.01 -13.24
C ALA A 30 2.93 -3.37 -13.89
N GLU A 31 3.07 -4.49 -13.16
CA GLU A 31 2.71 -5.82 -13.64
C GLU A 31 1.23 -5.93 -14.02
N CYS A 32 0.32 -5.38 -13.22
CA CYS A 32 -1.10 -5.35 -13.55
C CYS A 32 -1.39 -4.51 -14.81
N ILE A 33 -0.68 -3.38 -15.00
CA ILE A 33 -0.83 -2.54 -16.19
C ILE A 33 -0.33 -3.26 -17.43
N ASP A 34 0.83 -3.91 -17.36
CA ASP A 34 1.39 -4.72 -18.44
C ASP A 34 0.45 -5.88 -18.80
N ALA A 35 -0.11 -6.54 -17.79
CA ALA A 35 -1.13 -7.57 -17.93
C ALA A 35 -2.51 -7.04 -18.36
N LYS A 36 -2.63 -5.73 -18.66
CA LYS A 36 -3.84 -5.06 -19.16
C LYS A 36 -5.04 -5.19 -18.24
N PHE A 37 -4.83 -5.21 -16.92
CA PHE A 37 -5.92 -5.18 -15.97
C PHE A 37 -6.79 -3.93 -16.19
N ALA A 38 -8.10 -4.12 -16.14
CA ALA A 38 -9.06 -3.03 -16.29
C ALA A 38 -8.91 -2.02 -15.14
N THR A 39 -8.85 -2.53 -13.92
CA THR A 39 -8.82 -1.76 -12.68
C THR A 39 -7.95 -2.46 -11.63
N ILE A 40 -7.18 -1.68 -10.87
CA ILE A 40 -6.23 -2.15 -9.85
C ILE A 40 -6.68 -1.64 -8.48
N SER A 41 -7.17 -2.53 -7.62
CA SER A 41 -7.59 -2.15 -6.27
C SER A 41 -6.42 -2.19 -5.29
N LEU A 42 -6.23 -1.14 -4.48
CA LEU A 42 -5.19 -1.14 -3.43
C LEU A 42 -5.35 -2.28 -2.42
N GLY A 43 -6.59 -2.74 -2.18
CA GLY A 43 -6.85 -3.91 -1.36
C GLY A 43 -6.11 -5.14 -1.87
N MET A 44 -6.22 -5.44 -3.17
CA MET A 44 -5.56 -6.58 -3.81
C MET A 44 -4.04 -6.45 -3.71
N LEU A 45 -3.48 -5.27 -4.05
CA LEU A 45 -2.04 -5.04 -3.96
C LEU A 45 -1.53 -5.24 -2.52
N PHE A 46 -2.27 -4.76 -1.52
CA PHE A 46 -1.93 -4.95 -0.11
C PHE A 46 -2.01 -6.41 0.32
N GLU A 47 -2.97 -7.17 -0.18
CA GLU A 47 -3.05 -8.62 0.09
C GLU A 47 -1.90 -9.38 -0.55
N LEU A 48 -1.49 -9.02 -1.78
CA LEU A 48 -0.31 -9.59 -2.42
C LEU A 48 0.98 -9.27 -1.66
N VAL A 49 1.16 -8.02 -1.20
CA VAL A 49 2.30 -7.64 -0.36
C VAL A 49 2.29 -8.41 0.96
N ARG A 50 1.12 -8.54 1.61
CA ARG A 50 0.99 -9.35 2.84
C ARG A 50 1.29 -10.83 2.59
N TYR A 51 0.87 -11.38 1.45
CA TYR A 51 1.16 -12.76 1.09
C TYR A 51 2.66 -12.96 0.83
N SER A 52 3.27 -12.09 0.04
CA SER A 52 4.71 -12.12 -0.26
C SER A 52 5.55 -11.99 1.01
N TYR A 53 5.21 -11.02 1.86
CA TYR A 53 5.87 -10.82 3.15
C TYR A 53 5.62 -11.97 4.11
N GLY A 54 4.36 -12.37 4.29
CA GLY A 54 3.98 -13.50 5.14
C GLY A 54 4.75 -14.76 4.78
N ARG A 55 4.94 -15.02 3.47
CA ARG A 55 5.82 -16.11 3.00
C ARG A 55 7.29 -15.90 3.32
N ALA A 56 7.81 -14.68 3.20
CA ALA A 56 9.20 -14.35 3.49
C ALA A 56 9.54 -14.38 5.00
N THR A 57 8.60 -14.04 5.88
CA THR A 57 8.80 -13.96 7.34
C THR A 57 8.15 -15.09 8.14
N LEU A 58 7.79 -16.22 7.52
CA LEU A 58 7.28 -17.44 8.19
C LEU A 58 8.19 -18.01 9.31
N GLY A 59 9.36 -17.40 9.58
CA GLY A 59 10.26 -17.77 10.67
C GLY A 59 10.66 -16.62 11.62
N SER A 60 10.07 -15.41 11.53
CA SER A 60 10.46 -14.30 12.40
C SER A 60 9.25 -13.56 12.95
N ASP A 61 9.10 -13.68 14.26
CA ASP A 61 8.16 -13.01 15.17
C ASP A 61 8.26 -11.48 15.08
N GLY A 62 7.74 -10.89 14.00
CA GLY A 62 7.83 -9.46 13.73
C GLY A 62 6.48 -8.87 13.33
N ASP A 63 5.95 -8.00 14.18
CA ASP A 63 4.67 -7.27 14.13
C ASP A 63 4.49 -6.39 12.86
N PHE A 64 4.66 -6.95 11.66
CA PHE A 64 4.36 -6.26 10.41
C PHE A 64 2.86 -6.21 10.21
N ARG A 65 2.25 -5.16 10.77
CA ARG A 65 0.82 -4.90 10.63
C ARG A 65 0.61 -3.81 9.58
N LEU A 66 0.54 -4.23 8.31
CA LEU A 66 0.12 -3.36 7.22
C LEU A 66 -1.29 -2.84 7.57
N ASN A 67 -1.42 -1.60 8.02
CA ASN A 67 -2.72 -1.09 8.46
C ASN A 67 -3.57 -0.66 7.25
N ASN A 68 -4.88 -0.89 7.32
CA ASN A 68 -5.85 -0.45 6.32
C ASN A 68 -5.82 1.07 6.13
N ASP A 69 -5.57 1.83 7.20
CA ASP A 69 -5.49 3.30 7.18
C ASP A 69 -4.40 3.84 6.24
N PHE A 70 -3.37 3.03 5.96
CA PHE A 70 -2.27 3.42 5.07
C PHE A 70 -2.57 3.21 3.59
N ARG A 71 -3.62 2.44 3.24
CA ARG A 71 -3.98 2.14 1.83
C ARG A 71 -4.21 3.42 1.03
N SER A 72 -5.00 4.35 1.57
CA SER A 72 -5.30 5.62 0.90
C SER A 72 -4.07 6.51 0.76
N ARG A 73 -3.10 6.41 1.67
CA ARG A 73 -1.83 7.17 1.60
C ARG A 73 -0.92 6.61 0.50
N TYR A 74 -0.76 5.29 0.46
CA TYR A 74 -0.01 4.62 -0.61
C TYR A 74 -0.65 4.84 -1.98
N ALA A 75 -1.98 4.80 -2.08
CA ALA A 75 -2.68 5.11 -3.35
C ALA A 75 -2.33 6.51 -3.86
N ARG A 76 -2.40 7.52 -2.98
CA ARG A 76 -2.03 8.90 -3.33
C ARG A 76 -0.57 8.99 -3.75
N LEU A 77 0.34 8.31 -3.05
CA LEU A 77 1.77 8.31 -3.37
C LEU A 77 2.07 7.66 -4.73
N LEU A 78 1.38 6.55 -5.06
CA LEU A 78 1.49 5.90 -6.37
C LEU A 78 1.00 6.83 -7.49
N ILE A 79 -0.15 7.49 -7.29
CA ILE A 79 -0.71 8.43 -8.26
C ILE A 79 0.16 9.68 -8.41
N GLU A 80 0.73 10.19 -7.32
CA GLU A 80 1.63 11.35 -7.34
C GLU A 80 2.91 11.05 -8.13
N ARG A 81 3.44 9.82 -7.98
CA ARG A 81 4.62 9.36 -8.74
C ARG A 81 4.32 9.01 -10.18
N HIS A 82 3.16 8.39 -10.42
CA HIS A 82 2.73 7.87 -11.73
C HIS A 82 1.30 8.36 -12.00
N PRO A 83 1.12 9.62 -12.43
CA PRO A 83 -0.21 10.19 -12.66
C PRO A 83 -0.97 9.44 -13.76
N GLU A 84 -0.28 8.74 -14.67
CA GLU A 84 -0.89 7.87 -15.67
C GLU A 84 -1.62 6.65 -15.08
N TRP A 85 -1.31 6.26 -13.85
CA TRP A 85 -1.94 5.12 -13.17
C TRP A 85 -3.23 5.52 -12.47
N ALA A 86 -3.47 6.81 -12.23
CA ALA A 86 -4.69 7.33 -11.60
C ALA A 86 -6.00 6.77 -12.18
N PRO A 87 -6.22 6.71 -13.51
CA PRO A 87 -7.44 6.13 -14.07
C PRO A 87 -7.55 4.61 -13.90
N ARG A 88 -6.45 3.92 -13.60
CA ARG A 88 -6.41 2.46 -13.40
C ARG A 88 -6.50 2.07 -11.94
N ILE A 89 -6.04 2.92 -11.03
CA ILE A 89 -6.03 2.65 -9.59
C ILE A 89 -7.40 2.96 -8.99
N GLU A 90 -8.09 1.92 -8.50
CA GLU A 90 -9.29 2.09 -7.70
C GLU A 90 -8.91 2.39 -6.25
N VAL A 91 -8.99 3.68 -5.92
CA VAL A 91 -9.11 4.12 -4.55
C VAL A 91 -10.58 3.92 -4.17
N ARG A 92 -10.90 2.84 -3.45
CA ARG A 92 -12.18 2.79 -2.74
C ARG A 92 -12.21 4.00 -1.80
N ALA A 93 -12.84 5.08 -2.24
CA ALA A 93 -13.43 6.04 -1.32
C ALA A 93 -14.31 5.20 -0.42
N LEU A 94 -13.96 5.14 0.87
CA LEU A 94 -14.75 4.47 1.88
C LEU A 94 -16.18 4.97 1.66
N ARG A 95 -17.04 4.12 1.09
CA ARG A 95 -18.48 4.38 1.10
C ARG A 95 -18.84 4.30 2.58
N THR A 96 -18.87 5.45 3.22
CA THR A 96 -19.70 5.68 4.38
C THR A 96 -21.12 5.56 3.86
N ASP A 97 -21.68 4.36 4.01
CA ASP A 97 -23.13 4.18 4.07
C ASP A 97 -23.61 4.68 5.44
#